data_AF-A0A962C690-F1
#
_entry.id   AF-A0A962C690-F1
#
_cell.length_a   1.000
_cell.length_b   1.000
_cell.length_c   1.000
_cell.angle_alpha   90.00
_cell.angle_beta   90.00
_cell.angle_gamma   90.00
#
_symmetry.space_group_name_H-M   'P 1'
#
loop_
_entity.id
_entity.type
_entity.pdbx_description
1 polymer ?
#
loop_
_entity_poly.entity_id
_entity_poly.type
_entity_poly.pdbx_seq_one_letter_code
_entity_poly.pdbx_strand_id
1 'polypeptide(L)'
;ATGQHCQEGWSFFDTPGPRFKGVTTGSADWHYLTWVDQHEVLGIGKDLPIMPGSTSDSLLVFQPESKSFVTLRVPYPLGFYARGLDGRIDDPRTGWKGRALWANYGTLATTHIEGPDTNSRIVKFQLRPNPLAK
;
A
#
# COMPACT_ATOMS: atom_id res chain seq x y z
N ALA A 1 0.80 -25.68 17.32
CA ALA A 1 2.03 -24.87 17.42
C ALA A 1 1.62 -23.46 17.84
N THR A 2 2.30 -22.84 18.80
CA THR A 2 1.98 -21.49 19.32
C THR A 2 2.44 -20.36 18.39
N GLY A 3 2.94 -20.68 17.19
CA GLY A 3 3.51 -19.72 16.24
C GLY A 3 4.89 -19.17 16.62
N GLN A 4 5.45 -19.61 17.76
CA GLN A 4 6.76 -19.12 18.26
C GLN A 4 7.94 -20.01 17.87
N HIS A 5 7.73 -21.03 17.05
CA HIS A 5 8.80 -21.94 16.68
C HIS A 5 9.71 -21.23 15.65
N CYS A 6 11.02 -21.27 15.88
CA CYS A 6 12.07 -20.68 15.04
C CYS A 6 12.06 -19.14 14.99
N GLN A 7 12.21 -18.47 16.13
CA GLN A 7 12.34 -17.00 16.18
C GLN A 7 13.49 -16.48 15.32
N GLU A 8 14.56 -17.26 15.21
CA GLU A 8 15.73 -16.98 14.37
C GLU A 8 15.42 -17.04 12.87
N GLY A 9 14.30 -17.68 12.49
CA GLY A 9 13.86 -17.81 11.10
C GLY A 9 13.07 -16.62 10.57
N TRP A 10 12.75 -15.63 11.43
CA TRP A 10 11.95 -14.48 11.06
C TRP A 10 12.71 -13.18 11.25
N SER A 11 12.45 -12.22 10.37
CA SER A 11 12.87 -10.82 10.55
C SER A 11 11.62 -9.96 10.60
N PHE A 12 11.59 -9.02 11.55
CA PHE A 12 10.51 -8.06 11.70
C PHE A 12 10.97 -6.70 11.20
N PHE A 13 10.10 -6.05 10.44
CA PHE A 13 10.34 -4.72 9.88
C PHE A 13 9.18 -3.83 10.25
N ASP A 14 9.50 -2.72 10.94
CA ASP A 14 8.51 -1.72 11.28
C ASP A 14 8.14 -0.93 10.03
N THR A 15 6.83 -0.78 9.79
CA THR A 15 6.35 0.17 8.79
C THR A 15 6.78 1.59 9.17
N PRO A 16 7.01 2.48 8.18
CA PRO A 16 7.33 3.88 8.47
C PRO A 16 6.14 4.56 9.16
N GLY A 17 6.45 5.53 10.03
CA GLY A 17 5.42 6.37 10.66
C GLY A 17 5.75 6.77 12.09
N PRO A 18 4.90 7.62 12.68
CA PRO A 18 5.04 8.03 14.07
C PRO A 18 4.80 6.85 15.03
N ARG A 19 5.26 7.00 16.26
CA ARG A 19 5.05 6.03 17.36
C ARG A 19 4.43 6.73 18.55
N PHE A 20 3.69 5.98 19.36
CA PHE A 20 3.29 6.46 20.67
C PHE A 20 4.49 6.59 21.61
N LYS A 21 4.40 7.50 22.58
CA LYS A 21 5.46 7.73 23.57
C LYS A 21 5.75 6.44 24.33
N GLY A 22 7.02 6.06 24.40
CA GLY A 22 7.48 4.85 25.10
C GLY A 22 7.39 3.55 24.30
N VAL A 23 6.91 3.58 23.05
CA VAL A 23 6.85 2.40 22.17
C VAL A 23 8.12 2.32 21.31
N THR A 24 8.79 1.18 21.32
CA THR A 24 10.08 0.95 20.65
C THR A 24 10.00 0.20 19.32
N THR A 25 8.89 -0.49 19.05
CA THR A 25 8.64 -1.26 17.80
C THR A 25 7.26 -0.95 17.24
N GLY A 26 7.11 -1.06 15.93
CA GLY A 26 5.89 -0.77 15.19
C GLY A 26 5.73 0.69 14.78
N SER A 27 4.54 0.98 14.24
CA SER A 27 4.08 2.30 13.79
C SER A 27 2.68 2.53 14.33
N ALA A 28 2.32 3.80 14.56
CA ALA A 28 0.96 4.21 14.88
C ALA A 28 0.05 4.28 13.62
N ASP A 29 0.55 3.82 12.47
CA ASP A 29 -0.28 3.69 11.27
C ASP A 29 -1.29 2.53 11.39
N TRP A 30 -2.41 2.66 10.68
CA TRP A 30 -3.47 1.67 10.70
C TRP A 30 -3.45 0.83 9.42
N HIS A 31 -2.97 -0.40 9.57
CA HIS A 31 -2.86 -1.37 8.49
C HIS A 31 -4.06 -2.30 8.45
N TYR A 32 -4.80 -2.26 7.33
CA TYR A 32 -5.95 -3.13 7.12
C TYR A 32 -5.58 -4.23 6.13
N LEU A 33 -5.44 -5.45 6.65
CA LEU A 33 -4.94 -6.61 5.91
C LEU A 33 -3.51 -6.43 5.39
N THR A 34 -3.00 -7.46 4.72
CA THR A 34 -1.75 -7.43 3.98
C THR A 34 -1.98 -8.11 2.65
N TRP A 35 -1.37 -7.55 1.62
CA TRP A 35 -1.47 -8.01 0.26
C TRP A 35 -0.09 -8.32 -0.29
N VAL A 36 -0.03 -9.08 -1.38
CA VAL A 36 1.24 -9.41 -2.03
C VAL A 36 1.07 -9.18 -3.53
N ASP A 37 1.92 -8.34 -4.12
CA ASP A 37 2.03 -8.20 -5.57
C ASP A 37 2.82 -9.37 -6.15
N GLN A 38 2.16 -10.53 -6.28
CA GLN A 38 2.76 -11.76 -6.80
C GLN A 38 3.13 -11.67 -8.28
N HIS A 39 2.53 -10.73 -9.00
CA HIS A 39 2.56 -10.70 -10.47
C HIS A 39 3.26 -9.47 -11.04
N GLU A 40 3.98 -8.71 -10.22
CA GLU A 40 4.71 -7.52 -10.67
C GLU A 40 3.78 -6.45 -11.29
N VAL A 41 2.59 -6.32 -10.73
CA VAL A 41 1.57 -5.36 -11.15
C VAL A 41 2.08 -3.93 -11.05
N LEU A 42 2.85 -3.59 -10.01
CA LEU A 42 3.46 -2.27 -9.84
C LEU A 42 4.70 -2.06 -10.74
N GLY A 43 5.25 -3.11 -11.35
CA GLY A 43 6.44 -3.01 -12.20
C GLY A 43 7.74 -2.72 -11.47
N ILE A 44 7.79 -2.96 -10.15
CA ILE A 44 8.96 -2.68 -9.29
C ILE A 44 9.49 -3.93 -8.55
N GLY A 45 8.97 -5.11 -8.88
CA GLY A 45 9.35 -6.39 -8.28
C GLY A 45 8.16 -7.35 -8.15
N LYS A 46 8.47 -8.63 -7.97
CA LYS A 46 7.49 -9.70 -7.68
C LYS A 46 7.47 -10.02 -6.20
N ASP A 47 6.36 -10.60 -5.76
CA ASP A 47 6.15 -11.08 -4.40
C ASP A 47 6.34 -9.99 -3.35
N LEU A 48 5.98 -8.75 -3.69
CA LEU A 48 6.16 -7.59 -2.82
C LEU A 48 4.97 -7.44 -1.86
N PRO A 49 5.18 -7.49 -0.53
CA PRO A 49 4.11 -7.22 0.42
C PRO A 49 3.65 -5.77 0.35
N ILE A 50 2.34 -5.55 0.42
CA ILE A 50 1.70 -4.24 0.43
C ILE A 50 0.79 -4.14 1.65
N MET A 51 1.01 -3.10 2.45
CA MET A 51 0.16 -2.75 3.58
C MET A 51 -0.57 -1.44 3.30
N PRO A 52 -1.91 -1.41 3.36
CA PRO A 52 -2.65 -0.15 3.38
C PRO A 52 -2.24 0.68 4.59
N GLY A 53 -1.74 1.89 4.40
CA GLY A 53 -1.41 2.85 5.45
C GLY A 53 -2.51 3.87 5.58
N SER A 54 -3.58 3.55 6.30
CA SER A 54 -4.82 4.33 6.26
C SER A 54 -4.74 5.66 7.00
N THR A 55 -3.87 5.78 8.01
CA THR A 55 -3.65 7.07 8.69
C THR A 55 -2.52 7.86 8.05
N SER A 56 -1.78 7.21 7.16
CA SER A 56 -0.71 7.80 6.38
C SER A 56 -1.13 8.05 4.92
N ASP A 57 -2.42 7.90 4.60
CA ASP A 57 -2.99 8.11 3.27
C ASP A 57 -2.18 7.44 2.15
N SER A 58 -1.73 6.20 2.38
CA SER A 58 -0.81 5.54 1.46
C SER A 58 -1.00 4.04 1.31
N LEU A 59 -0.35 3.48 0.29
CA LEU A 59 0.02 2.06 0.26
C LEU A 59 1.52 1.95 0.54
N LEU A 60 1.89 1.07 1.45
CA LEU A 60 3.27 0.82 1.84
C LEU A 60 3.74 -0.49 1.21
N VAL A 61 4.62 -0.39 0.22
CA VAL A 61 5.20 -1.56 -0.48
C VAL A 61 6.54 -1.89 0.16
N PHE A 62 6.67 -3.06 0.75
CA PHE A 62 7.92 -3.51 1.34
C PHE A 62 8.84 -4.11 0.28
N GLN A 63 10.08 -3.64 0.22
CA GLN A 63 11.14 -4.15 -0.64
C GLN A 63 12.06 -5.06 0.19
N PRO A 64 11.98 -6.40 0.07
CA PRO A 64 12.74 -7.32 0.90
C PRO A 64 14.26 -7.20 0.74
N GLU A 65 14.72 -6.91 -0.49
CA GLU A 65 16.15 -6.80 -0.80
C GLU A 65 16.81 -5.61 -0.08
N SER A 66 16.16 -4.44 -0.13
CA SER A 66 16.65 -3.21 0.51
C SER A 66 16.17 -3.03 1.95
N LYS A 67 15.27 -3.91 2.43
CA LYS A 67 14.64 -3.83 3.76
C LYS A 67 14.01 -2.46 4.01
N SER A 68 13.38 -1.91 2.98
CA SER A 68 12.82 -0.55 2.99
C SER A 68 11.42 -0.52 2.42
N PHE A 69 10.74 0.61 2.59
CA PHE A 69 9.37 0.81 2.12
C PHE A 69 9.33 1.84 1.00
N VAL A 70 8.59 1.53 -0.05
CA VAL A 70 8.12 2.48 -1.05
C VAL A 70 6.72 2.94 -0.64
N THR A 71 6.56 4.23 -0.39
CA THR A 71 5.28 4.83 0.04
C THR A 71 4.55 5.42 -1.17
N LEU A 72 3.41 4.83 -1.53
CA LEU A 72 2.51 5.34 -2.56
C LEU A 72 1.43 6.18 -1.90
N ARG A 73 1.70 7.48 -1.70
CA ARG A 73 0.78 8.41 -1.02
C ARG A 73 -0.24 9.01 -1.99
N VAL A 74 -1.49 9.09 -1.54
CA VAL A 74 -2.59 9.82 -2.19
C VAL A 74 -2.82 11.10 -1.39
N PRO A 75 -2.31 12.26 -1.83
CA PRO A 75 -2.37 13.48 -1.04
C PRO A 75 -3.72 14.20 -1.13
N TYR A 76 -4.53 13.88 -2.14
CA TYR A 76 -5.84 14.47 -2.36
C TYR A 76 -6.75 13.49 -3.10
N PRO A 77 -8.04 13.38 -2.76
CA PRO A 77 -8.78 14.00 -1.64
C PRO A 77 -8.14 13.81 -0.28
N LEU A 78 -8.55 14.61 0.70
CA LEU A 78 -8.14 14.42 2.09
C LEU A 78 -8.49 13.00 2.55
N GLY A 79 -7.53 12.35 3.19
CA GLY A 79 -7.64 10.97 3.60
C GLY A 79 -7.49 9.97 2.45
N PHE A 80 -6.93 8.81 2.75
CA PHE A 80 -7.01 7.64 1.89
C PHE A 80 -7.06 6.38 2.73
N TYR A 81 -8.28 5.92 2.95
CA TYR A 81 -8.60 4.81 3.84
C TYR A 81 -8.79 3.54 3.04
N ALA A 82 -7.68 2.89 2.70
CA ALA A 82 -7.68 1.66 1.92
C ALA A 82 -7.90 0.42 2.79
N ARG A 83 -8.84 -0.44 2.37
CA ARG A 83 -9.14 -1.72 3.03
C ARG A 83 -8.95 -2.94 2.14
N GLY A 84 -9.00 -2.73 0.83
CA GLY A 84 -8.81 -3.75 -0.17
C GLY A 84 -8.08 -3.17 -1.36
N LEU A 85 -7.27 -4.01 -1.98
CA LEU A 85 -6.56 -3.68 -3.20
C LEU A 85 -6.50 -4.90 -4.10
N ASP A 86 -6.52 -4.68 -5.40
CA ASP A 86 -6.37 -5.75 -6.37
C ASP A 86 -5.56 -5.25 -7.56
N GLY A 87 -4.83 -6.16 -8.18
CA GLY A 87 -3.94 -5.90 -9.29
C GLY A 87 -4.45 -6.53 -10.57
N ARG A 88 -4.31 -5.81 -11.69
CA ARG A 88 -4.67 -6.34 -13.01
C ARG A 88 -3.60 -6.00 -14.03
N ILE A 89 -3.30 -6.97 -14.88
CA ILE A 89 -2.43 -6.83 -16.05
C ILE A 89 -3.31 -7.06 -17.28
N ASP A 90 -3.68 -5.98 -17.94
CA ASP A 90 -4.53 -5.95 -19.14
C ASP A 90 -3.79 -6.39 -20.40
N ASP A 91 -2.56 -5.90 -20.60
CA ASP A 91 -1.66 -6.37 -21.67
C ASP A 91 -0.20 -6.29 -21.21
N PRO A 92 0.47 -7.44 -20.97
CA PRO A 92 1.86 -7.45 -20.50
C PRO A 92 2.84 -6.83 -21.51
N ARG A 93 2.49 -6.73 -22.80
CA ARG A 93 3.33 -6.19 -23.87
C ARG A 93 3.37 -4.67 -23.89
N THR A 94 2.45 -4.00 -23.19
CA THR A 94 2.36 -2.53 -23.14
C THR A 94 3.12 -1.92 -21.96
N GLY A 95 3.93 -2.74 -21.27
CA GLY A 95 4.78 -2.31 -20.15
C GLY A 95 3.96 -1.82 -18.96
N TRP A 96 4.32 -0.63 -18.45
CA TRP A 96 3.68 -0.03 -17.29
C TRP A 96 2.23 0.42 -17.54
N LYS A 97 1.85 0.65 -18.81
CA LYS A 97 0.51 1.14 -19.17
C LYS A 97 -0.58 0.08 -19.05
N GLY A 98 -0.24 -1.18 -19.35
CA GLY A 98 -1.16 -2.31 -19.32
C GLY A 98 -1.25 -2.98 -17.97
N ARG A 99 -0.75 -2.36 -16.90
CA ARG A 99 -0.88 -2.88 -15.54
C ARG A 99 -1.19 -1.75 -14.58
N ALA A 100 -1.94 -2.05 -13.53
CA ALA A 100 -2.16 -1.13 -12.43
C ALA A 100 -2.64 -1.87 -11.19
N LEU A 101 -2.49 -1.20 -10.05
CA LEU A 101 -3.10 -1.61 -8.80
C LEU A 101 -4.31 -0.71 -8.55
N TRP A 102 -5.42 -1.27 -8.09
CA TRP A 102 -6.61 -0.54 -7.70
C TRP A 102 -6.84 -0.73 -6.21
N ALA A 103 -7.02 0.35 -5.48
CA ALA A 103 -7.38 0.29 -4.07
C ALA A 103 -8.70 1.01 -3.84
N ASN A 104 -9.56 0.43 -3.02
CA ASN A 104 -10.78 1.10 -2.64
C ASN A 104 -10.48 2.24 -1.66
N TYR A 105 -11.25 3.31 -1.74
CA TYR A 105 -11.37 4.26 -0.63
C TYR A 105 -12.58 3.87 0.22
N GLY A 106 -12.34 3.06 1.26
CA GLY A 106 -13.36 2.31 2.00
C GLY A 106 -13.85 2.95 3.30
N THR A 107 -13.78 4.28 3.42
CA THR A 107 -14.34 4.98 4.59
C THR A 107 -15.87 4.92 4.58
N LEU A 108 -16.49 4.67 5.74
CA LEU A 108 -17.94 4.49 5.86
C LEU A 108 -18.71 5.81 5.73
N ALA A 109 -18.06 6.93 6.04
CA ALA A 109 -18.71 8.23 6.16
C ALA A 109 -18.03 9.27 5.26
N THR A 110 -17.95 8.99 3.96
CA THR A 110 -17.24 9.80 2.95
C THR A 110 -17.64 11.28 2.98
N THR A 111 -18.91 11.57 3.27
CA THR A 111 -19.45 12.93 3.35
C THR A 111 -18.85 13.78 4.47
N HIS A 112 -18.28 13.18 5.52
CA HIS A 112 -17.62 13.90 6.61
C HIS A 112 -16.18 14.30 6.29
N ILE A 113 -15.67 13.94 5.12
CA ILE A 113 -14.26 14.14 4.76
C ILE A 113 -14.07 15.49 4.07
N GLU A 114 -14.78 15.72 2.96
CA GLU A 114 -14.71 16.98 2.22
C GLU A 114 -16.08 17.64 2.03
N GLY A 115 -17.17 17.04 2.54
CA GLY A 115 -18.52 17.57 2.46
C GLY A 115 -19.52 16.65 1.73
N PRO A 116 -20.78 17.10 1.59
CA PRO A 116 -21.92 16.27 1.17
C PRO A 116 -21.76 15.65 -0.23
N ASP A 117 -20.97 16.24 -1.12
CA ASP A 117 -20.74 15.73 -2.48
C ASP A 117 -19.63 14.67 -2.57
N THR A 118 -19.03 14.30 -1.44
CA THR A 118 -17.93 13.32 -1.40
C THR A 118 -18.45 11.89 -1.55
N ASN A 119 -18.20 11.29 -2.71
CA ASN A 119 -18.52 9.90 -3.01
C ASN A 119 -17.36 8.94 -2.73
N SER A 120 -17.68 7.64 -2.62
CA SER A 120 -16.69 6.56 -2.62
C SER A 120 -15.88 6.56 -3.92
N ARG A 121 -14.60 6.15 -3.83
CA ARG A 121 -13.67 6.19 -4.96
C ARG A 121 -12.85 4.91 -5.03
N ILE A 122 -12.33 4.63 -6.21
CA ILE A 122 -11.27 3.64 -6.43
C ILE A 122 -10.07 4.40 -6.95
N VAL A 123 -8.92 4.19 -6.31
CA VAL A 123 -7.66 4.82 -6.70
C VAL A 123 -6.87 3.85 -7.57
N LYS A 124 -6.49 4.28 -8.77
CA LYS A 124 -5.63 3.54 -9.69
C LYS A 124 -4.17 4.00 -9.51
N PHE A 125 -3.31 3.09 -9.08
CA PHE A 125 -1.86 3.28 -9.03
C PHE A 125 -1.22 2.66 -10.25
N GLN A 126 -0.42 3.45 -10.96
CA GLN A 126 0.33 3.01 -12.13
C GLN A 126 1.71 3.69 -12.09
N LEU A 127 2.76 2.90 -11.97
CA LEU A 127 4.12 3.39 -11.81
C LEU A 127 4.85 3.37 -13.15
N ARG A 128 5.43 4.51 -13.50
CA ARG A 128 6.30 4.59 -14.67
C ARG A 128 7.68 4.06 -14.33
N PRO A 129 8.38 3.39 -15.27
CA PRO A 129 9.75 2.93 -15.06
C PRO A 129 10.75 4.11 -14.96
N ASN A 130 10.40 5.26 -15.52
CA ASN A 130 11.14 6.51 -15.38
C ASN A 130 10.22 7.73 -15.63
N PRO A 131 10.64 8.95 -15.23
CA PRO A 131 9.83 10.16 -15.37
C PRO A 131 9.45 10.54 -16.81
N LEU A 132 10.23 10.09 -17.80
CA LEU A 132 10.05 10.43 -19.22
C LEU A 132 9.24 9.38 -20.00
N ALA A 133 8.85 8.28 -19.36
CA ALA A 133 8.07 7.23 -20.02
C ALA A 133 6.72 7.79 -20.48
N LYS A 134 6.45 7.67 -21.79
CA LYS A 134 5.24 8.16 -22.45
C LYS A 134 4.18 7.10 -22.55
#